data_AF-A0A0K8SLB3-F1
#
_entry.id   AF-A0A0K8SLB3-F1
#
_cell.length_a   1.000
_cell.length_b   1.000
_cell.length_c   1.000
_cell.angle_alpha   90.00
_cell.angle_beta   90.00
_cell.angle_gamma   90.00
#
_symmetry.space_group_name_H-M   'P 1'
#
loop_
_entity.id
_entity.type
_entity.pdbx_description
1 polymer ?
#
loop_
_entity_poly.entity_id
_entity_poly.type
_entity_poly.pdbx_seq_one_letter_code
_entity_poly.pdbx_strand_id
1 'polypeptide(L)'
;MLIPHVTVVLTVSALLNTAFCRIISRHLSPVDKKILIEEMERSGAPAIDRFIDGSVEVEKNKGATYHFDYKNNETGKECHGFFKKFRKGNSNKIRSQRRWKCKEGSIEASNSEE
;
A
#
# COMPACT_ATOMS: atom_id res chain seq x y z
N MET A 1 -3.82 -60.38 16.41
CA MET A 1 -2.61 -59.62 16.00
C MET A 1 -3.06 -58.28 15.45
N LEU A 2 -2.43 -57.20 15.91
CA LEU A 2 -2.76 -55.80 15.66
C LEU A 2 -2.42 -55.35 14.22
N ILE A 3 -3.38 -54.66 13.59
CA ILE A 3 -3.34 -53.43 12.76
C ILE A 3 -1.90 -52.90 12.45
N PRO A 4 -1.54 -52.53 11.19
CA PRO A 4 -2.10 -51.29 10.65
C PRO A 4 -2.45 -51.15 9.17
N HIS A 5 -3.70 -50.76 8.96
CA HIS A 5 -4.15 -49.76 8.00
C HIS A 5 -3.50 -48.39 8.29
N VAL A 6 -2.22 -48.21 7.99
CA VAL A 6 -1.54 -46.89 8.01
C VAL A 6 -1.00 -46.62 6.61
N THR A 7 -1.91 -46.53 5.65
CA THR A 7 -1.62 -46.06 4.28
C THR A 7 -2.69 -45.10 3.80
N VAL A 8 -3.40 -44.47 4.74
CA VAL A 8 -4.24 -43.32 4.46
C VAL A 8 -3.68 -42.18 5.31
N VAL A 9 -3.53 -41.00 4.71
CA VAL A 9 -3.18 -39.72 5.35
C VAL A 9 -1.68 -39.44 5.57
N LEU A 10 -0.83 -39.51 4.54
CA LEU A 10 0.49 -38.84 4.59
C LEU A 10 0.86 -38.00 3.36
N THR A 11 0.00 -37.86 2.36
CA THR A 11 0.32 -37.06 1.16
C THR A 11 -0.48 -35.77 1.01
N VAL A 12 -1.44 -35.47 1.89
CA VAL A 12 -2.24 -34.23 1.80
C VAL A 12 -1.64 -33.07 2.62
N SER A 13 -0.69 -33.34 3.53
CA SER A 13 -0.09 -32.30 4.37
C SER A 13 1.00 -31.46 3.69
N ALA A 14 1.43 -31.81 2.47
CA ALA A 14 2.52 -31.11 1.77
C ALA A 14 2.08 -29.94 0.89
N LEU A 15 0.78 -29.63 0.80
CA LEU A 15 0.25 -28.54 -0.05
C LEU A 15 -0.42 -27.41 0.74
N LEU A 16 -0.22 -27.37 2.06
CA LEU A 16 -0.44 -26.14 2.85
C LEU A 16 0.85 -25.31 2.94
N ASN A 17 1.61 -25.24 1.84
CA ASN A 17 2.40 -24.06 1.52
C ASN A 17 1.42 -22.96 1.05
N THR A 18 0.46 -22.62 1.91
CA THR A 18 -0.22 -21.33 1.82
C THR A 18 0.87 -20.32 2.08
N ALA A 19 1.47 -19.81 1.01
CA ALA A 19 2.24 -18.60 0.99
C ALA A 19 1.32 -17.50 1.55
N PHE A 20 1.28 -17.40 2.88
CA PHE A 20 0.70 -16.26 3.57
C PHE A 20 1.56 -15.08 3.12
N CYS A 21 1.12 -14.42 2.06
CA CYS A 21 1.58 -13.10 1.70
C CYS A 21 1.25 -12.25 2.93
N ARG A 22 2.23 -12.09 3.85
CA ARG A 22 2.04 -11.32 5.07
C ARG A 22 1.92 -9.86 4.67
N ILE A 23 0.67 -9.43 4.45
CA ILE A 23 0.30 -8.04 4.33
C ILE A 23 0.06 -7.55 5.76
N ILE A 24 0.84 -6.57 6.19
CA ILE A 24 0.64 -5.92 7.48
C ILE A 24 0.02 -4.56 7.21
N SER A 25 -1.23 -4.38 7.64
CA SER A 25 -1.89 -3.08 7.63
C SER A 25 -1.74 -2.40 8.98
N ARG A 26 -1.37 -1.12 8.98
CA ARG A 26 -1.26 -0.30 10.19
C ARG A 26 -1.56 1.16 9.88
N HIS A 27 -1.86 1.94 10.91
CA HIS A 27 -1.97 3.40 10.79
C HIS A 27 -0.63 4.03 10.38
N LEU A 28 -0.74 5.22 9.76
CA LEU A 28 0.43 6.02 9.39
C LEU A 28 1.19 6.49 10.63
N SER A 29 2.47 6.11 10.68
CA SER A 29 3.42 6.65 11.64
C SER A 29 3.85 8.07 11.23
N PRO A 30 4.48 8.84 12.13
CA PRO A 30 5.06 10.15 11.78
C PRO A 30 6.05 10.07 10.62
N VAL A 31 6.80 8.96 10.52
CA VAL A 31 7.75 8.73 9.42
C VAL A 31 7.02 8.56 8.09
N ASP A 32 5.93 7.79 8.07
CA ASP A 32 5.15 7.60 6.84
C ASP A 32 4.53 8.92 6.38
N LYS A 33 3.98 9.72 7.30
CA LYS A 33 3.41 11.03 7.00
C LYS A 33 4.43 11.96 6.35
N LYS A 34 5.68 11.97 6.85
CA LYS A 34 6.76 12.75 6.25
C LYS A 34 7.09 12.31 4.82
N ILE A 35 7.20 11.00 4.59
CA ILE A 35 7.43 10.43 3.25
C ILE A 35 6.29 10.81 2.29
N LEU A 36 5.05 10.75 2.76
CA LEU A 36 3.88 11.11 1.95
C LEU A 36 3.85 12.59 1.58
N ILE A 37 4.20 13.50 2.50
CA ILE A 37 4.32 14.93 2.20
C ILE A 37 5.36 15.14 1.09
N GLU A 38 6.58 14.62 1.27
CA GLU A 38 7.67 14.78 0.31
C GLU A 38 7.33 14.22 -1.08
N GLU A 39 6.72 13.03 -1.15
CA GLU A 39 6.40 12.43 -2.45
C GLU A 39 5.20 13.07 -3.13
N MET A 40 4.21 13.53 -2.38
CA MET A 40 3.08 14.26 -2.97
C MET A 40 3.53 15.62 -3.51
N GLU A 41 4.36 16.35 -2.76
CA GLU A 41 4.95 17.61 -3.20
C GLU A 41 5.77 17.43 -4.49
N ARG A 42 6.67 16.42 -4.52
CA ARG A 42 7.46 16.07 -5.71
C ARG A 42 6.59 15.76 -6.93
N SER A 43 5.36 15.28 -6.71
CA SER A 43 4.44 14.87 -7.79
C SER A 43 3.55 16.00 -8.28
N GLY A 44 3.63 17.19 -7.70
CA GLY A 44 2.73 18.31 -7.98
C GLY A 44 1.31 18.11 -7.43
N ALA A 45 1.13 17.25 -6.43
CA ALA A 45 -0.14 17.13 -5.73
C ALA A 45 -0.38 18.36 -4.82
N PRO A 46 -1.65 18.70 -4.49
CA PRO A 46 -1.94 19.74 -3.52
C PRO A 46 -1.25 19.48 -2.20
N ALA A 47 -0.73 20.54 -1.57
CA ALA A 47 -0.01 20.46 -0.31
C ALA A 47 -0.84 19.76 0.78
N ILE A 48 -0.16 18.94 1.59
CA ILE A 48 -0.78 18.25 2.73
C ILE A 48 -0.58 19.11 3.98
N ASP A 49 -1.58 19.90 4.35
CA ASP A 49 -1.52 20.71 5.59
C ASP A 49 -1.87 19.87 6.82
N ARG A 50 -2.85 18.97 6.67
CA ARG A 50 -3.33 18.13 7.78
C ARG A 50 -3.78 16.76 7.28
N PHE A 51 -3.22 15.70 7.85
CA PHE A 51 -3.77 14.36 7.71
C PHE A 51 -5.05 14.21 8.53
N ILE A 52 -6.10 13.66 7.90
CA ILE A 52 -7.38 13.32 8.52
C ILE A 52 -7.32 11.89 9.02
N ASP A 53 -7.04 10.95 8.11
CA ASP A 53 -6.84 9.53 8.41
C ASP A 53 -5.86 8.92 7.41
N GLY A 54 -5.35 7.73 7.70
CA GLY A 54 -4.61 6.95 6.73
C GLY A 54 -4.04 5.65 7.28
N SER A 55 -3.77 4.75 6.35
CA SER A 55 -3.18 3.45 6.59
C SER A 55 -2.06 3.16 5.59
N VAL A 56 -1.19 2.24 5.98
CA VAL A 56 -0.17 1.65 5.13
C VAL A 56 -0.27 0.14 5.19
N GLU A 57 -0.31 -0.48 4.01
CA GLU A 57 -0.22 -1.90 3.80
C GLU A 57 1.20 -2.24 3.33
N VAL A 58 1.93 -3.01 4.12
CA VAL A 58 3.28 -3.45 3.77
C VAL A 58 3.23 -4.91 3.37
N GLU A 59 3.54 -5.18 2.11
CA GLU A 59 3.75 -6.52 1.59
C GLU A 59 5.24 -6.87 1.69
N LYS A 60 5.57 -7.85 2.54
CA LYS A 60 6.97 -8.29 2.74
C LYS A 60 7.64 -8.58 1.39
N ASN A 61 8.79 -7.95 1.14
CA ASN A 61 9.61 -8.05 -0.07
C ASN A 61 8.99 -7.52 -1.38
N LYS A 62 7.75 -7.00 -1.36
CA LYS A 62 7.06 -6.50 -2.55
C LYS A 62 6.90 -4.99 -2.57
N GLY A 63 6.50 -4.38 -1.46
CA GLY A 63 6.25 -2.94 -1.42
C GLY A 63 5.42 -2.45 -0.24
N ALA A 64 5.13 -1.15 -0.28
CA ALA A 64 4.22 -0.48 0.63
C ALA A 64 3.17 0.28 -0.17
N THR A 65 1.91 0.14 0.25
CA THR A 65 0.75 0.85 -0.31
C THR A 65 0.18 1.73 0.77
N TYR A 66 0.02 3.01 0.50
CA TYR A 66 -0.46 4.03 1.42
C TYR A 66 -1.79 4.56 0.92
N HIS A 67 -2.77 4.61 1.81
CA HIS A 67 -4.07 5.22 1.61
C HIS A 67 -4.25 6.29 2.67
N PHE A 68 -4.52 7.53 2.27
CA PHE A 68 -4.56 8.63 3.22
C PHE A 68 -5.50 9.74 2.78
N ASP A 69 -6.13 10.36 3.77
CA ASP A 69 -7.02 11.48 3.58
C ASP A 69 -6.37 12.70 4.20
N TYR A 70 -6.41 13.82 3.48
CA TYR A 70 -5.78 15.04 3.92
C TYR A 70 -6.57 16.28 3.55
N LYS A 71 -6.38 17.34 4.30
CA LYS A 71 -6.90 18.67 4.01
C LYS A 71 -5.79 19.55 3.45
N ASN A 72 -6.12 20.26 2.38
CA ASN A 72 -5.33 21.36 1.85
C ASN A 72 -6.07 22.66 2.20
N ASN A 73 -5.45 23.54 2.97
CA ASN A 73 -6.03 24.78 3.47
C ASN A 73 -6.06 25.87 2.38
N GLU A 74 -5.14 25.83 1.42
CA GLU A 74 -5.11 26.78 0.31
C GLU A 74 -6.35 26.65 -0.59
N THR A 75 -6.72 25.42 -0.91
CA THR A 75 -7.92 25.10 -1.72
C THR A 75 -9.17 24.89 -0.88
N GLY A 76 -9.02 24.76 0.45
CA GLY A 76 -10.10 24.39 1.37
C GLY A 76 -10.65 22.97 1.18
N LYS A 77 -10.02 22.14 0.34
CA LYS A 77 -10.52 20.83 -0.07
C LYS A 77 -9.94 19.70 0.77
N GLU A 78 -10.72 18.64 0.87
CA GLU A 78 -10.26 17.34 1.37
C GLU A 78 -9.92 16.43 0.19
N CYS A 79 -8.79 15.76 0.26
CA CYS A 79 -8.24 14.94 -0.80
C CYS A 79 -7.91 13.54 -0.30
N HIS A 80 -8.22 12.57 -1.16
CA HIS A 80 -7.89 11.17 -0.99
C HIS A 80 -6.61 10.88 -1.79
N GLY A 81 -5.53 10.61 -1.07
CA GLY A 81 -4.23 10.26 -1.60
C GLY A 81 -3.99 8.74 -1.61
N PHE A 82 -3.33 8.30 -2.67
CA PHE A 82 -2.85 6.94 -2.85
C PHE A 82 -1.40 6.99 -3.30
N PHE A 83 -0.54 6.27 -2.58
CA PHE A 83 0.85 6.10 -2.96
C PHE A 83 1.22 4.63 -2.84
N LYS A 84 1.84 4.05 -3.87
CA LYS A 84 2.33 2.68 -3.83
C LYS A 84 3.77 2.64 -4.30
N LYS A 85 4.66 2.12 -3.45
CA LYS A 85 6.06 1.88 -3.78
C LYS A 85 6.31 0.38 -3.82
N PHE A 86 6.69 -0.15 -4.98
CA PHE A 86 6.78 -1.59 -5.18
C PHE A 86 7.94 -1.99 -6.09
N ARG A 87 8.42 -3.22 -5.96
CA ARG A 87 9.38 -3.82 -6.89
C ARG A 87 8.65 -4.42 -8.10
N LYS A 88 9.13 -4.13 -9.32
CA LYS A 88 8.57 -4.73 -10.54
C LYS A 88 9.12 -6.15 -10.73
N GLY A 89 8.34 -7.15 -10.36
CA GLY A 89 8.73 -8.56 -10.48
C GLY A 89 10.00 -8.91 -9.69
N ASN A 90 10.86 -9.77 -10.24
CA ASN A 90 12.15 -10.13 -9.65
C ASN A 90 13.27 -9.11 -9.95
N SER A 91 12.94 -7.91 -10.46
CA SER A 91 13.93 -6.89 -10.73
C SER A 91 14.27 -6.07 -9.48
N ASN A 92 15.52 -5.61 -9.37
CA ASN A 92 15.93 -4.64 -8.35
C ASN A 92 15.35 -3.23 -8.59
N LYS A 93 14.61 -3.00 -9.68
CA LYS A 93 13.98 -1.72 -9.99
C LYS A 93 12.76 -1.47 -9.08
N ILE A 94 12.79 -0.35 -8.37
CA ILE A 94 11.69 0.16 -7.55
C ILE A 94 10.84 1.08 -8.43
N ARG A 95 9.54 0.86 -8.47
CA ARG A 95 8.55 1.74 -9.10
C ARG A 95 7.65 2.38 -8.06
N SER A 96 7.08 3.52 -8.43
CA SER A 96 6.07 4.21 -7.65
C SER A 96 4.82 4.48 -8.48
N GLN A 97 3.65 4.28 -7.88
CA GLN A 97 2.37 4.73 -8.41
C GLN A 97 1.78 5.74 -7.44
N ARG A 98 1.25 6.83 -7.98
CA ARG A 98 0.70 7.94 -7.21
C ARG A 98 -0.62 8.36 -7.83
N ARG A 99 -1.62 8.57 -6.99
CA ARG A 99 -2.92 9.12 -7.39
C ARG A 99 -3.43 9.98 -6.25
N TRP A 100 -4.08 11.08 -6.58
CA TRP A 100 -4.86 11.82 -5.61
C TRP A 100 -6.15 12.28 -6.28
N LYS A 101 -7.20 12.33 -5.49
CA LYS A 101 -8.48 12.92 -5.87
C LYS A 101 -8.89 13.84 -4.77
N CYS A 102 -8.91 15.13 -5.05
CA CYS A 102 -9.61 16.04 -4.17
C CYS A 102 -11.11 15.85 -4.42
N LYS A 103 -11.89 15.75 -3.33
CA LYS A 103 -13.34 15.88 -3.46
C LYS A 103 -13.58 17.24 -4.08
N GLU A 104 -13.95 17.18 -5.34
CA GLU A 104 -14.36 18.33 -6.11
C GLU A 104 -15.76 18.03 -6.64
N GLY A 105 -16.36 19.03 -7.27
CA GLY A 105 -16.73 18.77 -8.66
C GLY A 105 -15.49 18.38 -9.48
N SER A 106 -15.00 17.13 -9.30
CA SER A 106 -13.91 16.37 -9.96
C SER A 106 -12.70 17.05 -10.68
N ILE A 107 -11.49 16.93 -10.10
CA ILE A 107 -10.19 17.00 -10.81
C ILE A 107 -9.43 15.75 -10.38
N GLU A 108 -9.36 14.81 -11.31
CA GLU A 108 -8.67 13.53 -11.18
C GLU A 108 -7.31 13.65 -11.86
N ALA A 109 -6.24 13.81 -11.08
CA ALA A 109 -4.87 13.79 -11.60
C ALA A 109 -4.24 12.42 -11.31
N SER A 110 -3.87 11.70 -12.36
CA SER A 110 -3.16 10.42 -12.29
C SER A 110 -1.80 10.55 -12.96
N ASN A 111 -0.72 10.62 -12.18
CA ASN A 111 0.64 10.61 -12.68
C ASN A 111 1.34 9.31 -12.27
N SER A 112 1.78 8.53 -13.26
CA SER A 112 2.61 7.34 -13.05
C SER A 112 4.02 7.65 -13.54
N GLU A 113 5.02 7.58 -12.66
CA GLU A 113 6.43 7.68 -13.05
C GLU A 113 7.07 6.29 -13.04
N GLU A 114 7.81 5.98 -14.11
CA GLU A 114 8.42 4.69 -14.42
C GLU A 114 9.89 4.59 -13.98
#